data_AF-A0A7S0BG23-F1
#
_entry.id   AF-A0A7S0BG23-F1
#
_cell.length_a   1.000
_cell.length_b   1.000
_cell.length_c   1.000
_cell.angle_alpha   90.00
_cell.angle_beta   90.00
_cell.angle_gamma   90.00
#
_symmetry.space_group_name_H-M   'P 1'
#
loop_
_entity.id
_entity.type
_entity.pdbx_description
1 polymer ?
#
loop_
_entity_poly.entity_id
_entity_poly.type
_entity_poly.pdbx_seq_one_letter_code
_entity_poly.pdbx_strand_id
1 'polypeptide(L)'
;NPKVFSKLIDLFHDKYGVEEAEEVWRWLVEIGEVEPNLNHFNVKMRLYSQALEADKMIGLKNTMEENGIRLDVVSYTMLVHVLGKRGQLEEAERLVSEMQGKGIKPNVVTFNPFP
;
A
#
# COMPACT_ATOMS: atom_id res chain seq x y z
N ASN A 1 -9.31 12.23 20.30
CA ASN A 1 -8.85 11.14 21.20
C ASN A 1 -8.61 9.90 20.33
N PRO A 2 -7.36 9.53 20.05
CA PRO A 2 -7.02 8.46 19.10
C PRO A 2 -7.74 7.12 19.35
N LYS A 3 -8.03 6.80 20.62
CA LYS A 3 -8.73 5.56 21.00
C LYS A 3 -10.20 5.54 20.55
N VAL A 4 -10.84 6.70 20.45
CA VAL A 4 -12.24 6.82 19.99
C VAL A 4 -12.33 6.57 18.49
N PHE A 5 -11.37 7.09 17.73
CA PHE A 5 -11.34 6.95 16.27
C PHE A 5 -11.00 5.52 15.83
N SER A 6 -10.03 4.87 16.48
CA SER A 6 -9.77 3.43 16.25
C SER A 6 -11.04 2.61 16.46
N LYS A 7 -11.76 2.87 17.55
CA LYS A 7 -13.00 2.14 17.87
C LYS A 7 -14.13 2.44 16.90
N LEU A 8 -14.18 3.65 16.33
CA LEU A 8 -15.12 4.02 15.29
C LEU A 8 -14.83 3.24 13.99
N ILE A 9 -13.57 3.13 13.60
CA ILE A 9 -13.14 2.35 12.43
C ILE A 9 -13.46 0.87 12.63
N ASP A 10 -13.10 0.29 13.78
CA ASP A 10 -13.39 -1.11 14.11
C ASP A 10 -14.90 -1.40 14.08
N LEU A 11 -15.71 -0.49 14.64
CA LEU A 11 -17.17 -0.61 14.62
C LEU A 11 -17.74 -0.58 13.20
N PHE A 12 -17.22 0.30 12.34
CA PHE A 12 -17.66 0.39 10.95
C PHE A 12 -17.27 -0.86 10.16
N HIS A 13 -16.06 -1.36 10.39
CA HIS A 13 -15.60 -2.62 9.80
C HIS A 13 -16.52 -3.78 10.17
N ASP A 14 -16.83 -3.93 11.47
CA ASP A 14 -17.63 -5.05 11.96
C ASP A 14 -19.11 -4.97 11.51
N LYS A 15 -19.64 -3.75 11.35
CA LYS A 15 -21.07 -3.54 11.08
C LYS A 15 -21.41 -3.34 9.61
N TYR A 16 -20.51 -2.75 8.82
CA TYR A 16 -20.78 -2.32 7.45
C TYR A 16 -19.81 -2.92 6.45
N GLY A 17 -18.57 -3.19 6.85
CA GLY A 17 -17.56 -3.83 6.01
C GLY A 17 -16.31 -3.00 5.83
N VAL A 18 -15.39 -3.54 5.02
CA VAL A 18 -14.06 -2.94 4.81
C VAL A 18 -14.15 -1.61 4.05
N GLU A 19 -15.02 -1.51 3.05
CA GLU A 19 -15.13 -0.30 2.21
C GLU A 19 -15.59 0.91 3.03
N GLU A 20 -16.64 0.76 3.85
CA GLU A 20 -17.16 1.82 4.70
C GLU A 20 -16.17 2.19 5.82
N ALA A 21 -15.47 1.21 6.39
CA ALA A 21 -14.42 1.47 7.37
C ALA A 21 -13.27 2.29 6.77
N GLU A 22 -12.91 2.03 5.50
CA GLU A 22 -11.90 2.80 4.78
C GLU A 22 -12.32 4.24 4.51
N GLU A 23 -13.60 4.51 4.22
CA GLU A 23 -14.10 5.88 4.05
C GLU A 23 -14.00 6.69 5.35
N VAL A 24 -14.43 6.10 6.46
CA VAL A 24 -14.30 6.72 7.79
C VAL A 24 -12.84 6.99 8.12
N TRP A 25 -11.96 6.01 7.87
CA TRP A 25 -10.53 6.18 8.08
C TRP A 25 -9.95 7.32 7.23
N ARG A 26 -10.32 7.39 5.93
CA ARG A 26 -9.86 8.47 5.03
C ARG A 26 -10.26 9.83 5.56
N TRP A 27 -11.50 9.98 6.01
CA TRP A 27 -11.97 11.23 6.58
C TRP A 27 -11.20 11.59 7.86
N LEU A 28 -10.92 10.60 8.73
CA LEU A 28 -10.13 10.81 9.95
C LEU A 28 -8.68 11.23 9.67
N VAL A 29 -8.08 10.73 8.59
CA VAL A 29 -6.77 11.18 8.11
C VAL A 29 -6.84 12.62 7.59
N GLU A 30 -7.87 12.95 6.80
CA GLU A 30 -8.03 14.27 6.20
C GLU A 30 -8.17 15.38 7.27
N ILE A 31 -8.84 15.08 8.38
CA ILE A 31 -8.98 16.01 9.50
C ILE A 31 -7.79 15.96 10.49
N GLY A 32 -6.79 15.11 10.24
CA GLY A 32 -5.57 15.01 11.05
C GLY A 32 -5.72 14.30 12.40
N GLU A 33 -6.79 13.53 12.61
CA GLU A 33 -7.05 12.82 13.86
C GLU A 33 -6.42 11.42 13.92
N VAL A 34 -6.08 10.86 12.75
CA VAL A 34 -5.37 9.58 12.60
C VAL A 34 -4.22 9.76 11.62
N GLU A 35 -3.03 9.27 12.01
CA GLU A 35 -1.88 9.27 11.11
C GLU A 35 -1.94 8.08 10.14
N PRO A 36 -1.73 8.31 8.83
CA PRO A 36 -1.51 7.24 7.87
C PRO A 36 -0.32 6.36 8.28
N ASN A 37 -0.40 5.05 8.08
CA ASN A 37 0.72 4.14 8.38
C ASN A 37 0.82 3.01 7.36
N LEU A 38 1.97 2.33 7.38
CA LEU A 38 2.36 1.30 6.42
C LEU A 38 1.31 0.19 6.24
N ASN A 39 0.65 -0.26 7.31
CA ASN A 39 -0.34 -1.33 7.21
C ASN A 39 -1.55 -0.92 6.37
N HIS A 40 -2.05 0.30 6.54
CA HIS A 40 -3.20 0.80 5.78
C HIS A 40 -2.90 0.84 4.28
N PHE A 41 -1.72 1.35 3.92
CA PHE A 41 -1.30 1.36 2.52
C PHE A 41 -1.05 -0.04 1.98
N ASN A 42 -0.49 -0.95 2.77
CA ASN A 42 -0.27 -2.35 2.36
C ASN A 42 -1.58 -3.09 2.07
N VAL A 43 -2.69 -2.79 2.76
CA VAL A 43 -4.02 -3.34 2.44
C VAL A 43 -4.44 -2.90 1.04
N LYS A 44 -4.39 -1.59 0.75
CA LYS A 44 -4.73 -1.06 -0.57
C LYS A 44 -3.82 -1.57 -1.68
N MET A 45 -2.51 -1.71 -1.39
CA MET A 45 -1.56 -2.29 -2.33
C MET A 45 -1.90 -3.73 -2.69
N ARG A 46 -2.37 -4.55 -1.73
CA ARG A 46 -2.84 -5.92 -2.03
C ARG A 46 -4.07 -5.92 -2.93
N LEU A 47 -5.05 -5.06 -2.63
CA LEU A 47 -6.27 -4.92 -3.42
C LEU A 47 -5.94 -4.54 -4.87
N TYR A 48 -5.15 -3.48 -5.05
CA TYR A 48 -4.74 -3.02 -6.38
C TYR A 48 -3.84 -4.03 -7.11
N SER A 49 -3.02 -4.77 -6.36
CA SER A 49 -2.19 -5.83 -6.93
C SER A 49 -3.01 -6.96 -7.52
N GLN A 50 -4.08 -7.39 -6.85
CA GLN A 50 -4.98 -8.42 -7.35
C GLN A 50 -5.75 -7.96 -8.59
N ALA A 51 -6.07 -6.66 -8.66
CA ALA A 51 -6.76 -6.05 -9.79
C ALA A 51 -5.82 -5.64 -10.95
N LEU A 52 -4.49 -5.83 -10.81
CA LEU A 52 -3.47 -5.37 -11.76
C LEU A 52 -3.52 -3.85 -12.07
N GLU A 53 -3.96 -3.06 -11.10
CA GLU A 53 -4.17 -1.62 -11.19
C GLU A 53 -2.86 -0.86 -10.91
N ALA A 54 -1.85 -1.00 -11.79
CA ALA A 54 -0.50 -0.46 -11.53
C ALA A 54 -0.50 1.06 -11.32
N ASP A 55 -1.33 1.80 -12.06
CA ASP A 55 -1.39 3.26 -11.98
C ASP A 55 -1.87 3.72 -10.60
N LYS A 56 -2.86 3.02 -10.02
CA LYS A 56 -3.31 3.25 -8.65
C LYS A 56 -2.23 2.91 -7.62
N MET A 57 -1.45 1.85 -7.85
CA MET A 57 -0.36 1.48 -6.95
C MET A 57 0.80 2.49 -6.98
N ILE A 58 1.14 3.03 -8.15
CA ILE A 58 2.15 4.10 -8.25
C ILE A 58 1.66 5.36 -7.56
N GLY A 59 0.39 5.76 -7.77
CA GLY A 59 -0.20 6.88 -7.03
C GLY A 59 -0.13 6.66 -5.52
N LEU A 60 -0.43 5.45 -5.07
CA LEU A 60 -0.38 5.08 -3.66
C LEU A 60 1.04 5.11 -3.09
N LYS A 61 2.06 4.66 -3.85
CA LYS A 61 3.49 4.81 -3.49
C LYS A 61 3.83 6.27 -3.26
N ASN A 62 3.45 7.16 -4.17
CA ASN A 62 3.76 8.59 -4.06
C ASN A 62 3.10 9.18 -2.81
N THR A 63 1.84 8.83 -2.54
CA THR A 63 1.16 9.25 -1.30
C THR A 63 1.87 8.74 -0.05
N MET A 64 2.37 7.50 -0.03
CA MET A 64 3.17 7.00 1.10
C MET A 64 4.43 7.84 1.32
N GLU A 65 5.16 8.17 0.25
CA GLU A 65 6.39 8.96 0.33
C GLU A 65 6.13 10.39 0.79
N GLU A 66 5.07 11.03 0.30
CA GLU A 66 4.60 12.36 0.73
C GLU A 66 4.22 12.39 2.22
N ASN A 67 3.68 11.29 2.75
CA ASN A 67 3.36 11.13 4.17
C ASN A 67 4.56 10.67 5.01
N GLY A 68 5.77 10.60 4.43
CA GLY A 68 6.98 10.15 5.14
C GLY A 68 6.96 8.66 5.49
N ILE A 69 6.07 7.88 4.89
CA ILE A 69 5.93 6.45 5.14
C ILE A 69 6.88 5.69 4.24
N ARG A 70 7.87 5.05 4.87
CA ARG A 70 8.83 4.21 4.17
C ARG A 70 8.16 2.91 3.73
N LEU A 71 8.17 2.65 2.42
CA LEU A 71 7.79 1.36 1.85
C LEU A 71 8.67 0.24 2.40
N ASP A 72 8.07 -0.93 2.61
CA ASP A 72 8.78 -2.14 3.01
C ASP A 72 8.99 -3.09 1.83
N VAL A 73 9.62 -4.24 2.11
CA VAL A 73 9.82 -5.28 1.11
C VAL A 73 8.52 -5.76 0.46
N VAL A 74 7.43 -5.83 1.22
CA VAL A 74 6.14 -6.31 0.72
C VAL A 74 5.55 -5.29 -0.26
N SER A 75 5.58 -4.00 0.07
CA SER A 75 5.11 -2.91 -0.81
C SER A 75 5.85 -2.92 -2.16
N TYR A 76 7.18 -2.99 -2.14
CA TYR A 76 7.99 -3.03 -3.38
C TYR A 76 7.73 -4.30 -4.20
N THR A 77 7.67 -5.46 -3.55
CA THR A 77 7.41 -6.73 -4.24
C THR A 77 6.07 -6.70 -4.99
N MET A 78 5.01 -6.14 -4.38
CA MET A 78 3.71 -6.04 -5.06
C MET A 78 3.76 -5.11 -6.29
N LEU A 79 4.43 -3.95 -6.18
CA LEU A 79 4.58 -3.04 -7.33
C LEU A 79 5.34 -3.69 -8.49
N VAL A 80 6.48 -4.33 -8.18
CA VAL A 80 7.30 -5.02 -9.17
C VAL A 80 6.52 -6.16 -9.83
N HIS A 81 5.75 -6.91 -9.03
CA HIS A 81 4.90 -7.99 -9.55
C HIS A 81 3.88 -7.48 -10.57
N VAL A 82 3.14 -6.42 -10.24
CA VAL A 82 2.10 -5.88 -11.12
C VAL A 82 2.68 -5.28 -12.39
N LEU A 83 3.76 -4.51 -12.28
CA LEU A 83 4.45 -3.94 -13.44
C LEU A 83 5.00 -5.04 -14.35
N GLY A 84 5.58 -6.09 -13.77
CA GLY A 84 6.01 -7.28 -14.51
C GLY A 84 4.85 -7.97 -15.24
N LYS A 85 3.70 -8.14 -14.59
CA LYS A 85 2.49 -8.70 -15.21
C LYS A 85 1.93 -7.83 -16.34
N ARG A 86 2.11 -6.51 -16.28
CA ARG A 86 1.74 -5.56 -17.35
C ARG A 86 2.81 -5.42 -18.44
N GLY A 87 3.94 -6.11 -18.33
CA GLY A 87 5.06 -6.00 -19.28
C GLY A 87 5.88 -4.70 -19.16
N GLN A 88 5.68 -3.93 -18.09
CA GLN A 88 6.36 -2.66 -17.83
C GLN A 88 7.71 -2.90 -17.12
N LEU A 89 8.60 -3.67 -17.77
CA LEU A 89 9.82 -4.18 -17.16
C LEU A 89 10.82 -3.09 -16.74
N GLU A 90 10.95 -2.02 -17.52
CA GLU A 90 11.84 -0.91 -17.18
C GLU A 90 11.45 -0.23 -15.85
N GLU A 91 10.14 -0.05 -15.61
CA GLU A 91 9.66 0.53 -14.36
C GLU A 91 9.86 -0.44 -13.19
N ALA A 92 9.65 -1.74 -13.42
CA ALA A 92 9.92 -2.77 -12.44
C ALA A 92 11.40 -2.77 -12.01
N GLU A 93 12.34 -2.67 -12.97
CA GLU A 93 13.77 -2.57 -12.70
C GLU A 93 14.15 -1.29 -11.94
N ARG A 94 13.52 -0.16 -12.29
CA ARG A 94 13.68 1.11 -11.54
C ARG A 94 13.28 0.94 -10.07
N LEU A 95 12.15 0.30 -9.79
CA LEU A 95 11.70 0.07 -8.41
C LEU A 95 12.61 -0.90 -7.63
N VAL A 96 13.15 -1.94 -8.29
CA VAL A 96 14.14 -2.83 -7.66
C VAL A 96 15.41 -2.05 -7.29
N SER A 97 15.85 -1.16 -8.17
CA SER A 97 17.02 -0.31 -7.94
C SER A 97 16.77 0.70 -6.81
N GLU A 98 15.58 1.30 -6.77
CA GLU A 98 15.15 2.19 -5.68
C GLU A 98 15.13 1.46 -4.32
N MET A 99 14.57 0.25 -4.30
CA MET A 99 14.52 -0.61 -3.12
C MET A 99 15.92 -0.90 -2.57
N GLN A 100 16.87 -1.25 -3.45
CA GLN A 100 18.27 -1.49 -3.08
C GLN A 100 18.96 -0.21 -2.59
N GLY A 101 18.74 0.93 -3.26
CA GLY A 101 19.27 2.23 -2.85
C GLY A 101 18.77 2.66 -1.47
N LYS A 102 17.56 2.24 -1.09
CA LYS A 102 16.99 2.42 0.26
C LYS A 102 17.43 1.33 1.25
N GLY A 103 18.38 0.46 0.90
CA GLY A 103 18.90 -0.60 1.77
C GLY A 103 17.92 -1.74 2.05
N ILE A 104 16.84 -1.84 1.27
CA ILE A 104 15.85 -2.90 1.38
C ILE A 104 16.28 -4.02 0.42
N LYS A 105 16.47 -5.23 0.91
CA LYS A 105 16.94 -6.35 0.07
C LYS A 105 15.78 -6.98 -0.70
N PRO A 106 15.83 -7.04 -2.05
CA PRO A 106 14.88 -7.80 -2.84
C PRO A 106 14.81 -9.24 -2.33
N ASN A 107 13.62 -9.78 -2.10
CA ASN A 107 13.43 -11.19 -1.73
C ASN A 107 13.00 -12.02 -2.96
N VAL A 108 13.08 -13.34 -2.85
CA VAL A 108 12.75 -14.28 -3.94
C VAL A 108 11.28 -14.19 -4.39
N VAL A 109 10.40 -13.62 -3.56
CA VAL A 109 8.99 -13.37 -3.91
C VAL A 109 8.85 -12.32 -5.01
N THR A 110 9.84 -11.44 -5.19
CA THR A 110 9.88 -10.49 -6.33
C THR A 110 9.88 -11.21 -7.69
N PHE A 111 10.25 -12.50 -7.74
CA PHE A 111 10.29 -13.31 -8.97
C PHE A 111 9.31 -14.48 -9.00
N ASN A 112 8.55 -14.74 -7.93
CA ASN A 112 7.64 -15.88 -7.89
C ASN A 112 6.18 -15.40 -7.79
N PRO A 113 5.32 -15.65 -8.79
CA PRO A 113 3.89 -15.49 -8.59
C PRO A 113 3.48 -16.49 -7.50
N PHE A 114 3.06 -16.01 -6.33
CA PHE A 114 2.36 -16.90 -5.40
C PHE A 114 1.10 -17.46 -6.11
N PRO A 115 0.71 -18.70 -5.78
CA PRO A 115 -0.38 -19.42 -6.46
C PRO A 115 -1.73 -18.73 -6.31
#